data_AF-A0A2A3AF14-F1
#
_entry.id   AF-A0A2A3AF14-F1
#
_cell.length_a   1.000
_cell.length_b   1.000
_cell.length_c   1.000
_cell.angle_alpha   90.00
_cell.angle_beta   90.00
_cell.angle_gamma   90.00
#
_symmetry.space_group_name_H-M   'P 1'
#
loop_
_entity.id
_entity.type
_entity.pdbx_description
1 polymer ?
#
loop_
_entity_poly.entity_id
_entity_poly.type
_entity_poly.pdbx_seq_one_letter_code
_entity_poly.pdbx_strand_id
1 'polypeptide(L)'
;MNEYTGRRGVVVLSSAGKRSALRNDGYSVFPAVPGLINETLRILRPGALVLDGNALDEGPWAGAMTDASPELLTELTDAVATARDLELPIYWLGEIPADPEHPPARLAEHLLVVTPGSELYEGTVEGAPPSRLVRALRTIVS
;
A
#
# COMPACT_ATOMS: atom_id res chain seq x y z
N MET A 1 -7.59 -3.48 -26.12
CA MET A 1 -6.74 -4.02 -25.06
C MET A 1 -5.79 -2.88 -24.68
N ASN A 2 -6.03 -2.20 -23.55
CA ASN A 2 -5.13 -1.11 -23.14
C ASN A 2 -3.80 -1.73 -22.73
N GLU A 3 -2.70 -1.31 -23.37
CA GLU A 3 -1.36 -1.66 -22.92
C GLU A 3 -1.17 -1.25 -21.47
N TYR A 4 -0.59 -2.14 -20.67
CA TYR A 4 -0.20 -1.82 -19.31
C TYR A 4 0.82 -0.69 -19.36
N THR A 5 0.43 0.45 -18.78
CA THR A 5 1.37 1.53 -18.46
C THR A 5 1.62 1.43 -16.96
N GLY A 6 2.88 1.22 -16.56
CA GLY A 6 3.27 1.07 -15.14
C GLY A 6 2.63 2.10 -14.23
N ARG A 7 2.46 3.33 -14.74
CA ARG A 7 1.81 4.47 -14.07
C ARG A 7 0.39 4.21 -13.51
N ARG A 8 -0.39 3.29 -14.08
CA ARG A 8 -1.73 2.91 -13.55
C ARG A 8 -1.74 1.53 -12.88
N GLY A 9 -0.61 0.84 -12.88
CA GLY A 9 -0.40 -0.35 -12.08
C GLY A 9 -0.35 -0.01 -10.60
N VAL A 10 -1.04 -0.78 -9.78
CA VAL A 10 -0.90 -0.72 -8.33
C VAL A 10 -0.76 -2.14 -7.80
N VAL A 11 0.26 -2.36 -6.97
CA VAL A 11 0.37 -3.59 -6.16
C VAL A 11 -0.29 -3.31 -4.82
N VAL A 12 -1.26 -4.14 -4.44
CA VAL A 12 -2.19 -3.83 -3.35
C VAL A 12 -2.31 -5.00 -2.38
N LEU A 13 -1.91 -4.76 -1.13
CA LEU A 13 -2.26 -5.54 0.03
C LEU A 13 -3.58 -4.96 0.57
N SER A 14 -4.71 -5.66 0.39
CA SER A 14 -6.04 -5.26 0.88
C SER A 14 -7.06 -6.40 0.76
N SER A 15 -8.33 -6.15 1.11
CA SER A 15 -9.41 -7.10 0.85
C SER A 15 -9.79 -7.19 -0.64
N ALA A 16 -10.53 -8.24 -1.02
CA ALA A 16 -11.02 -8.40 -2.40
C ALA A 16 -11.95 -7.26 -2.84
N GLY A 17 -12.80 -6.75 -1.94
CA GLY A 17 -13.70 -5.64 -2.20
C GLY A 17 -12.95 -4.34 -2.52
N LYS A 18 -11.94 -3.99 -1.71
CA LYS A 18 -11.10 -2.80 -1.93
C LYS A 18 -10.33 -2.87 -3.26
N ARG A 19 -9.80 -4.05 -3.62
CA ARG A 19 -9.21 -4.28 -4.95
C ARG A 19 -10.21 -4.08 -6.09
N SER A 20 -11.45 -4.54 -5.93
CA SER A 20 -12.49 -4.37 -6.95
C SER A 20 -12.84 -2.89 -7.15
N ALA A 21 -12.93 -2.11 -6.08
CA ALA A 21 -13.17 -0.68 -6.14
C ALA A 21 -12.07 0.06 -6.94
N LEU A 22 -10.79 -0.24 -6.68
CA LEU A 22 -9.67 0.33 -7.46
C LEU A 22 -9.75 -0.02 -8.95
N ARG A 23 -10.15 -1.25 -9.29
CA ARG A 23 -10.34 -1.64 -10.70
C ARG A 23 -11.46 -0.84 -11.36
N ASN A 24 -12.57 -0.62 -10.67
CA ASN A 24 -13.69 0.19 -11.16
C ASN A 24 -13.27 1.65 -11.42
N ASP A 25 -12.31 2.16 -10.64
CA ASP A 25 -11.72 3.49 -10.84
C ASP A 25 -10.67 3.56 -11.97
N GLY A 26 -10.41 2.42 -12.64
CA GLY A 26 -9.56 2.33 -13.84
C GLY A 26 -8.11 1.97 -13.58
N TYR A 27 -7.78 1.41 -12.41
CA TYR A 27 -6.44 0.94 -12.07
C TYR A 27 -6.22 -0.52 -12.50
N SER A 28 -4.97 -0.83 -12.89
CA SER A 28 -4.52 -2.21 -13.05
C SER A 28 -4.05 -2.73 -11.71
N VAL A 29 -4.91 -3.51 -11.04
CA VAL A 29 -4.70 -3.92 -9.64
C VAL A 29 -4.11 -5.33 -9.57
N PHE A 30 -2.89 -5.41 -9.05
CA PHE A 30 -2.17 -6.65 -8.77
C PHE A 30 -2.23 -6.92 -7.26
N PRO A 31 -2.70 -8.09 -6.81
CA PRO A 31 -2.68 -8.41 -5.39
C PRO A 31 -1.24 -8.55 -4.91
N ALA A 32 -0.93 -8.01 -3.73
CA ALA A 32 0.29 -8.32 -3.01
C ALA A 32 0.17 -9.73 -2.43
N VAL A 33 0.92 -10.68 -2.97
CA VAL A 33 0.89 -12.09 -2.56
C VAL A 33 2.20 -12.42 -1.83
N PRO A 34 2.15 -13.02 -0.63
CA PRO A 34 3.36 -13.52 0.05
C PRO A 34 4.15 -14.47 -0.84
N GLY A 35 5.47 -14.39 -0.76
CA GLY A 35 6.44 -15.07 -1.62
C GLY A 35 6.67 -14.44 -3.00
N LEU A 36 5.80 -13.53 -3.46
CA LEU A 36 5.83 -12.99 -4.84
C LEU A 36 5.89 -11.47 -4.92
N ILE A 37 5.68 -10.76 -3.81
CA ILE A 37 5.50 -9.30 -3.82
C ILE A 37 6.74 -8.58 -4.37
N ASN A 38 7.93 -9.01 -3.95
CA ASN A 38 9.19 -8.40 -4.37
C ASN A 38 9.46 -8.57 -5.87
N GLU A 39 9.24 -9.78 -6.38
CA GLU A 39 9.35 -10.06 -7.81
C GLU A 39 8.31 -9.25 -8.62
N THR A 40 7.07 -9.20 -8.12
CA THR A 40 5.98 -8.44 -8.73
C THR A 40 6.33 -6.95 -8.86
N LEU A 41 6.89 -6.34 -7.80
CA LEU A 41 7.33 -4.95 -7.82
C LEU A 41 8.43 -4.71 -8.85
N ARG A 42 9.44 -5.59 -8.90
CA ARG A 42 10.59 -5.46 -9.81
C ARG A 42 10.23 -5.64 -11.28
N ILE A 43 9.35 -6.60 -11.58
CA ILE A 43 8.92 -6.91 -12.96
C ILE A 43 7.91 -5.87 -13.45
N LEU A 44 6.85 -5.61 -12.67
CA LEU A 44 5.75 -4.78 -13.14
C LEU A 44 6.06 -3.29 -13.03
N ARG A 45 6.94 -2.88 -12.11
CA ARG A 45 7.23 -1.48 -11.77
C ARG A 45 5.95 -0.64 -11.72
N PRO A 46 5.04 -0.97 -10.79
CA PRO A 46 3.74 -0.32 -10.69
C PRO A 46 3.92 1.16 -10.32
N GLY A 47 2.89 1.97 -10.54
CA GLY A 47 2.90 3.38 -10.17
C GLY A 47 2.78 3.62 -8.67
N ALA A 48 2.41 2.61 -7.88
CA ALA A 48 2.43 2.65 -6.42
C ALA A 48 2.36 1.25 -5.78
N LEU A 49 2.81 1.17 -4.54
CA LEU A 49 2.49 0.12 -3.58
C LEU A 49 1.43 0.64 -2.60
N VAL A 50 0.39 -0.16 -2.33
CA VAL A 50 -0.69 0.19 -1.40
C VAL A 50 -0.78 -0.90 -0.32
N LEU A 51 -0.67 -0.49 0.94
CA LEU A 51 -0.70 -1.33 2.12
C LEU A 51 -1.94 -0.98 2.96
N ASP A 52 -2.81 -1.93 3.18
CA ASP A 52 -4.01 -1.79 4.01
C ASP A 52 -3.77 -2.45 5.37
N GLY A 53 -3.77 -1.65 6.44
CA GLY A 53 -3.49 -2.15 7.80
C GLY A 53 -4.41 -3.31 8.19
N ASN A 54 -5.70 -3.21 7.86
CA ASN A 54 -6.70 -4.23 8.20
C ASN A 54 -6.41 -5.59 7.53
N ALA A 55 -5.74 -5.60 6.38
CA ALA A 55 -5.41 -6.84 5.68
C ALA A 55 -4.15 -7.53 6.25
N LEU A 56 -3.50 -6.91 7.25
CA LEU A 56 -2.45 -7.51 8.06
C LEU A 56 -3.02 -8.22 9.30
N ASP A 57 -4.26 -7.88 9.67
CA ASP A 57 -5.04 -8.59 10.68
C ASP A 57 -5.81 -9.76 10.08
N GLU A 58 -6.24 -9.63 8.82
CA GLU A 58 -7.07 -10.61 8.12
C GLU A 58 -6.55 -10.94 6.71
N GLY A 59 -6.47 -12.23 6.37
CA GLY A 59 -6.15 -12.71 5.02
C GLY A 59 -4.73 -13.29 4.86
N PRO A 60 -4.15 -13.28 3.64
CA PRO A 60 -2.87 -13.93 3.36
C PRO A 60 -1.66 -13.33 4.09
N TRP A 61 -1.79 -12.08 4.55
CA TRP A 61 -0.77 -11.37 5.32
C TRP A 61 -1.12 -11.31 6.81
N ALA A 62 -2.15 -12.03 7.24
CA ALA A 62 -2.54 -12.10 8.64
C ALA A 62 -1.37 -12.56 9.50
N GLY A 63 -1.11 -11.84 10.60
CA GLY A 63 -0.04 -12.17 11.54
C GLY A 63 1.33 -11.60 11.17
N ALA A 64 1.47 -10.92 10.02
CA ALA A 64 2.72 -10.23 9.64
C ALA A 64 3.14 -9.14 10.65
N MET A 65 2.22 -8.68 11.50
CA MET A 65 2.48 -7.66 12.52
C MET A 65 2.63 -8.24 13.93
N THR A 66 2.66 -9.56 14.02
CA THR A 66 2.74 -10.30 15.27
C THR A 66 3.97 -11.19 15.25
N ASP A 67 4.36 -11.70 16.42
CA ASP A 67 5.43 -12.70 16.51
C ASP A 67 5.06 -14.07 15.90
N ALA A 68 3.82 -14.22 15.39
CA ALA A 68 3.34 -15.49 14.84
C ALA A 68 3.91 -15.81 13.45
N SER A 69 4.34 -14.80 12.68
CA SER A 69 4.85 -14.96 11.31
C SER A 69 5.96 -13.95 10.99
N PRO A 70 7.14 -14.06 11.64
CA PRO A 70 8.24 -13.13 11.45
C PRO A 70 8.74 -13.06 9.99
N GLU A 71 8.60 -14.15 9.23
CA GLU A 71 8.93 -14.21 7.80
C GLU A 71 8.07 -13.28 6.95
N LEU A 72 6.78 -13.12 7.29
CA LEU A 72 5.88 -12.19 6.60
C LEU A 72 6.26 -10.74 6.93
N LEU A 73 6.68 -10.48 8.17
CA LEU A 73 7.20 -9.16 8.53
C LEU A 73 8.47 -8.81 7.76
N THR A 74 9.41 -9.76 7.66
CA THR A 74 10.62 -9.59 6.85
C THR A 74 10.25 -9.33 5.40
N GLU A 75 9.36 -10.12 4.81
CA GLU A 75 8.97 -9.95 3.41
C GLU A 75 8.27 -8.60 3.17
N LEU A 76 7.40 -8.15 4.06
CA LEU A 76 6.74 -6.85 3.98
C LEU A 76 7.76 -5.71 4.06
N THR A 77 8.74 -5.83 4.95
CA THR A 77 9.84 -4.86 5.10
C THR A 77 10.68 -4.79 3.82
N ASP A 78 11.04 -5.94 3.25
CA ASP A 78 11.78 -6.04 1.99
C ASP A 78 10.99 -5.48 0.81
N ALA A 79 9.67 -5.65 0.80
CA ALA A 79 8.79 -5.08 -0.21
C ALA A 79 8.76 -3.55 -0.15
N VAL A 80 8.71 -2.98 1.07
CA VAL A 80 8.78 -1.53 1.28
C VAL A 80 10.15 -1.00 0.85
N ALA A 81 11.24 -1.66 1.22
CA ALA A 81 12.59 -1.31 0.77
C ALA A 81 12.71 -1.37 -0.76
N THR A 82 12.22 -2.45 -1.40
CA THR A 82 12.21 -2.59 -2.85
C THR A 82 11.38 -1.50 -3.53
N ALA A 83 10.23 -1.13 -2.98
CA ALA A 83 9.42 -0.04 -3.52
C ALA A 83 10.15 1.31 -3.44
N ARG A 84 10.88 1.56 -2.35
CA ARG A 84 11.73 2.76 -2.21
C ARG A 84 12.87 2.81 -3.22
N ASP A 85 13.58 1.70 -3.39
CA ASP A 85 14.69 1.59 -4.37
C ASP A 85 14.20 1.82 -5.80
N LEU A 86 12.93 1.50 -6.07
CA LEU A 86 12.26 1.73 -7.35
C LEU A 86 11.58 3.11 -7.44
N GLU A 87 11.73 3.97 -6.43
CA GLU A 87 11.13 5.30 -6.32
C GLU A 87 9.58 5.29 -6.44
N LEU A 88 8.96 4.22 -5.93
CA LEU A 88 7.51 4.04 -5.96
C LEU A 88 6.86 4.72 -4.75
N PRO A 89 5.78 5.51 -4.94
CA PRO A 89 4.94 5.95 -3.83
C PRO A 89 4.38 4.75 -3.07
N ILE A 90 4.45 4.81 -1.74
CA ILE A 90 3.93 3.78 -0.83
C ILE A 90 2.79 4.39 -0.02
N TYR A 91 1.58 3.87 -0.18
CA TYR A 91 0.39 4.35 0.52
C TYR A 91 0.03 3.40 1.67
N TRP A 92 -0.22 3.95 2.85
CA TRP A 92 -0.80 3.23 3.98
C TRP A 92 -2.27 3.60 4.15
N LEU A 93 -3.15 2.61 4.19
CA LEU A 93 -4.58 2.80 4.43
C LEU A 93 -4.90 2.50 5.89
N GLY A 94 -5.50 3.47 6.57
CA GLY A 94 -5.82 3.39 7.99
C GLY A 94 -4.85 4.17 8.86
N GLU A 95 -4.91 3.93 10.17
CA GLU A 95 -4.04 4.57 11.15
C GLU A 95 -2.71 3.81 11.26
N ILE A 96 -1.60 4.54 11.43
CA ILE A 96 -0.33 3.94 11.81
C ILE A 96 -0.29 3.90 13.34
N PRO A 97 0.05 2.75 13.96
CA PRO A 97 0.23 2.66 15.41
C PRO A 97 1.21 3.73 15.92
N ALA A 98 0.86 4.41 17.00
CA ALA A 98 1.70 5.44 17.62
C ALA A 98 2.91 4.89 18.40
N ASP A 99 2.94 3.57 18.63
CA ASP A 99 4.04 2.91 19.32
C ASP A 99 5.28 2.84 18.42
N PRO A 100 6.41 3.50 18.79
CA PRO A 100 7.63 3.49 17.98
C PRO A 100 8.32 2.12 17.91
N GLU A 101 8.02 1.21 18.84
CA GLU A 101 8.52 -0.16 18.77
C GLU A 101 7.74 -1.01 17.77
N HIS A 102 6.55 -0.56 17.36
CA HIS A 102 5.70 -1.24 16.39
C HIS A 102 6.32 -1.18 14.98
N PRO A 103 6.40 -2.31 14.25
CA PRO A 103 7.12 -2.33 12.97
C PRO A 103 6.66 -1.28 11.93
N PRO A 104 5.35 -1.00 11.74
CA PRO A 104 4.88 0.02 10.81
C PRO A 104 5.24 1.43 11.22
N ALA A 105 5.38 1.71 12.51
CA ALA A 105 5.83 3.02 12.98
C ALA A 105 7.26 3.30 12.51
N ARG A 106 8.11 2.27 12.41
CA ARG A 106 9.46 2.38 11.85
C ARG A 106 9.47 2.62 10.34
N LEU A 107 8.40 2.21 9.64
CA LEU A 107 8.24 2.42 8.21
C LEU A 107 7.55 3.76 7.89
N ALA A 108 6.91 4.39 8.88
CA ALA A 108 6.04 5.56 8.73
C ALA A 108 6.69 6.73 8.00
N GLU A 109 8.00 6.94 8.18
CA GLU A 109 8.77 7.99 7.47
C GLU A 109 8.77 7.85 5.94
N HIS A 110 8.32 6.72 5.41
CA HIS A 110 8.27 6.43 3.97
C HIS A 110 6.86 6.20 3.43
N LEU A 111 5.84 6.35 4.30
CA LEU A 111 4.46 6.04 3.96
C LEU A 111 3.66 7.33 3.77
N LEU A 112 2.88 7.38 2.70
CA LEU A 112 1.82 8.36 2.53
C LEU A 112 0.55 7.82 3.18
N VAL A 113 0.25 8.32 4.39
CA VAL A 113 -0.90 7.86 5.17
C VAL A 113 -2.20 8.40 4.58
N VAL A 114 -3.18 7.50 4.39
CA VAL A 114 -4.53 7.80 3.94
C VAL A 114 -5.51 7.38 5.03
N THR A 115 -5.93 8.35 5.84
CA THR A 115 -6.96 8.17 6.87
C THR A 115 -8.35 8.56 6.37
N PRO A 116 -9.43 7.97 6.92
CA PRO A 116 -10.79 8.42 6.65
C PRO A 116 -10.96 9.91 7.03
N GLY A 117 -11.58 10.70 6.15
CA GLY A 117 -11.92 12.10 6.44
C GLY A 117 -10.77 13.13 6.41
N SER A 118 -9.51 12.74 6.18
CA SER A 118 -8.41 13.71 6.09
C SER A 118 -8.31 14.39 4.71
N GLU A 119 -8.27 15.72 4.70
CA GLU A 119 -8.06 16.53 3.48
C GLU A 119 -6.60 16.55 3.03
N LEU A 120 -5.65 16.33 3.95
CA LEU A 120 -4.19 16.41 3.74
C LEU A 120 -3.51 15.09 4.08
N TYR A 121 -2.38 14.81 3.42
CA TYR A 121 -1.49 13.71 3.79
C TYR A 121 -0.43 14.28 4.71
N GLU A 122 -0.05 13.51 5.73
CA GLU A 122 1.22 13.74 6.39
C GLU A 122 2.34 13.52 5.33
N GLY A 123 3.16 14.56 5.09
CA GLY A 123 4.26 14.51 4.12
C GLY A 123 4.01 15.16 2.74
N THR A 124 2.83 15.72 2.45
CA THR A 124 2.60 16.53 1.23
C THR A 124 2.62 18.03 1.49
N VAL A 125 3.08 18.82 0.51
CA VAL A 125 2.98 20.29 0.55
C VAL A 125 1.52 20.70 0.66
N GLU A 126 1.21 21.57 1.61
CA GLU A 126 -0.13 22.11 1.87
C GLU A 126 -0.75 22.67 0.56
N GLY A 127 -1.96 22.22 0.22
CA GLY A 127 -2.70 22.69 -0.96
C GLY A 127 -2.47 21.93 -2.28
N ALA A 128 -1.64 20.88 -2.33
CA ALA A 128 -1.51 20.06 -3.54
C ALA A 128 -2.80 19.26 -3.83
N PRO A 129 -3.35 19.29 -5.06
CA PRO A 129 -4.56 18.54 -5.37
C PRO A 129 -4.30 17.02 -5.27
N PRO A 130 -5.19 16.25 -4.63
CA PRO A 130 -4.97 14.82 -4.47
C PRO A 130 -4.98 14.12 -5.82
N SER A 131 -3.98 13.25 -6.03
CA SER A 131 -3.87 12.43 -7.24
C SER A 131 -5.13 11.58 -7.43
N ARG A 132 -5.42 11.15 -8.66
CA ARG A 132 -6.57 10.27 -8.94
C ARG A 132 -6.54 9.01 -8.06
N LEU A 133 -5.34 8.49 -7.77
CA LEU A 133 -5.19 7.27 -6.96
C LEU A 133 -5.62 7.54 -5.54
N VAL A 134 -5.24 8.69 -4.98
CA VAL A 134 -5.65 8.98 -3.61
C VAL A 134 -7.15 9.21 -3.51
N ARG A 135 -7.76 9.89 -4.47
CA ARG A 135 -9.23 10.06 -4.45
C ARG A 135 -9.92 8.69 -4.39
N ALA A 136 -9.45 7.73 -5.18
CA ALA A 136 -9.92 6.34 -5.12
C ALA A 136 -9.67 5.69 -3.76
N LEU A 137 -8.44 5.80 -3.22
CA LEU A 137 -8.09 5.22 -1.92
C LEU A 137 -8.92 5.83 -0.77
N ARG A 138 -9.24 7.13 -0.80
CA ARG A 138 -10.11 7.76 0.20
C ARG A 138 -11.52 7.20 0.18
N THR A 139 -12.10 7.02 -1.01
CA THR A 139 -13.42 6.39 -1.16
C THR A 139 -13.43 4.96 -0.63
N ILE A 140 -12.30 4.26 -0.69
CA ILE A 140 -12.15 2.88 -0.23
C ILE A 140 -11.96 2.76 1.29
N VAL A 141 -11.42 3.80 1.92
CA VAL A 141 -11.13 3.85 3.37
C VAL A 141 -12.27 4.51 4.16
N SER A 142 -13.16 5.24 3.49
CA SER A 142 -14.40 5.81 4.08
C SER A 142 -15.48 4.74 4.26
#